data_AF-A0A388PMJ5-F1
#
_entry.id   AF-A0A388PMJ5-F1
#
_cell.length_a   1.000
_cell.length_b   1.000
_cell.length_c   1.000
_cell.angle_alpha   90.00
_cell.angle_beta   90.00
_cell.angle_gamma   90.00
#
_symmetry.space_group_name_H-M   'P 1'
#
loop_
_entity.id
_entity.type
_entity.pdbx_description
1 polymer ?
#
loop_
_entity_poly.entity_id
_entity_poly.type
_entity_poly.pdbx_seq_one_letter_code
_entity_poly.pdbx_strand_id
1 'polypeptide(L)'
;MDGRPTVWCAQHDERTFAPAKARSYELPSFSGSESVGVVRLLMSLEQPSPEVKAAVEGAVAWFEAHKLTGIRVDTVDDPKAPKGKDHVVVKDPGAPALWARFYDLKTGQPYFCDRDGVPKPALADIGYERRNGYSWLGAYARDLLAKDYPDWKRRR
;
A
#
# COMPACT_ATOMS: atom_id res chain seq x y z
N MET A 1 -4.19 -11.40 -9.25
CA MET A 1 -3.03 -12.19 -9.74
C MET A 1 -3.48 -13.63 -9.92
N ASP A 2 -3.14 -14.26 -11.06
CA ASP A 2 -3.46 -15.66 -11.35
C ASP A 2 -4.92 -16.06 -11.12
N GLY A 3 -5.86 -15.24 -11.61
CA GLY A 3 -7.30 -15.46 -11.50
C GLY A 3 -7.90 -15.24 -10.10
N ARG A 4 -7.09 -14.88 -9.09
CA ARG A 4 -7.57 -14.59 -7.73
C ARG A 4 -7.78 -13.09 -7.50
N PRO A 5 -8.88 -12.69 -6.82
CA PRO A 5 -9.07 -11.32 -6.35
C PRO A 5 -7.89 -10.89 -5.47
N THR A 6 -7.44 -9.65 -5.66
CA THR A 6 -6.37 -9.03 -4.90
C THR A 6 -6.89 -7.74 -4.28
N VAL A 7 -6.19 -6.63 -4.49
CA VAL A 7 -6.58 -5.29 -4.07
C VAL A 7 -6.80 -4.38 -5.28
N TRP A 8 -7.04 -3.09 -5.04
CA TRP A 8 -7.36 -2.08 -6.05
C TRP A 8 -6.21 -1.12 -6.29
N CYS A 9 -6.24 -0.43 -7.43
CA CYS A 9 -5.44 0.77 -7.65
C CYS A 9 -6.08 1.96 -6.93
N ALA A 10 -5.30 3.01 -6.67
CA ALA A 10 -5.80 4.25 -6.09
C ALA A 10 -6.85 4.94 -7.00
N GLN A 11 -6.74 4.73 -8.32
CA GLN A 11 -7.73 5.17 -9.30
C GLN A 11 -7.83 4.17 -10.45
N HIS A 12 -9.03 4.09 -11.00
CA HIS A 12 -9.37 3.25 -12.15
C HIS A 12 -10.03 4.10 -13.23
N ASP A 13 -9.84 3.71 -14.48
CA ASP A 13 -10.56 4.29 -15.61
C ASP A 13 -12.05 3.97 -15.49
N GLU A 14 -12.91 4.97 -15.71
CA GLU A 14 -14.35 4.85 -15.43
C GLU A 14 -15.09 3.91 -16.40
N ARG A 15 -14.51 3.64 -17.58
CA ARG A 15 -15.16 2.86 -18.66
C ARG A 15 -14.64 1.43 -18.69
N THR A 16 -13.33 1.28 -18.56
CA THR A 16 -12.64 -0.01 -18.66
C THR A 16 -12.41 -0.65 -17.30
N PHE A 17 -12.54 0.12 -16.21
CA PHE A 17 -12.19 -0.29 -14.85
C PHE A 17 -10.74 -0.72 -14.68
N ALA A 18 -9.86 -0.42 -15.64
CA ALA A 18 -8.44 -0.72 -15.54
C ALA A 18 -7.74 0.23 -14.56
N PRO A 19 -6.70 -0.23 -13.83
CA PRO A 19 -5.83 0.67 -13.08
C PRO A 19 -5.33 1.84 -13.94
N ALA A 20 -5.47 3.06 -13.45
CA ALA A 20 -5.07 4.27 -14.16
C ALA A 20 -4.01 5.06 -13.38
N LYS A 21 -3.29 5.96 -14.07
CA LYS A 21 -2.38 6.91 -13.42
C LYS A 21 -3.15 8.13 -12.90
N ALA A 22 -2.61 8.80 -11.88
CA ALA A 22 -3.06 10.12 -11.45
C ALA A 22 -1.97 11.16 -11.73
N ARG A 23 -1.25 11.59 -10.70
CA ARG A 23 -0.08 12.48 -10.84
C ARG A 23 1.12 11.70 -11.39
N SER A 24 2.19 12.40 -11.78
CA SER A 24 3.37 11.74 -12.39
C SER A 24 3.99 10.65 -11.52
N TYR A 25 3.91 10.79 -10.18
CA TYR A 25 4.42 9.82 -9.20
C TYR A 25 3.37 8.80 -8.72
N GLU A 26 2.18 8.75 -9.32
CA GLU A 26 1.08 7.86 -8.95
C GLU A 26 0.68 7.00 -10.16
N LEU A 27 1.50 5.98 -10.42
CA LEU A 27 1.34 5.07 -11.55
C LEU A 27 0.25 4.01 -11.30
N PRO A 28 -0.29 3.37 -12.35
CA PRO A 28 -1.17 2.21 -12.21
C PRO A 28 -0.48 1.12 -11.38
N SER A 29 -1.10 0.75 -10.26
CA SER A 29 -0.47 -0.07 -9.22
C SER A 29 -1.50 -0.78 -8.37
N PHE A 30 -1.08 -1.77 -7.58
CA PHE A 30 -1.85 -2.15 -6.40
C PHE A 30 -1.60 -1.12 -5.31
N SER A 31 -2.66 -0.52 -4.77
CA SER A 31 -2.57 0.47 -3.71
C SER A 31 -2.66 -0.19 -2.34
N GLY A 32 -1.60 -0.07 -1.54
CA GLY A 32 -1.62 -0.54 -0.16
C GLY A 32 -2.42 0.37 0.77
N SER A 33 -2.51 1.67 0.47
CA SER A 33 -3.25 2.63 1.30
C SER A 33 -4.75 2.62 1.01
N GLU A 34 -5.15 2.87 -0.24
CA GLU A 34 -6.54 3.13 -0.59
C GLU A 34 -7.40 1.86 -0.49
N SER A 35 -6.80 0.70 -0.77
CA SER A 35 -7.49 -0.59 -0.72
C SER A 35 -8.00 -0.93 0.68
N VAL A 36 -7.39 -0.43 1.75
CA VAL A 36 -7.89 -0.63 3.11
C VAL A 36 -9.28 -0.01 3.29
N GLY A 37 -9.50 1.18 2.72
CA GLY A 37 -10.81 1.84 2.74
C GLY A 37 -11.87 1.06 1.96
N VAL A 38 -11.50 0.54 0.78
CA VAL A 38 -12.40 -0.30 -0.04
C VAL A 38 -12.80 -1.57 0.70
N VAL A 39 -11.84 -2.27 1.31
CA VAL A 39 -12.13 -3.49 2.10
C VAL A 39 -13.09 -3.18 3.25
N ARG A 40 -12.86 -2.09 3.99
CA ARG A 40 -13.74 -1.68 5.09
C ARG A 40 -15.16 -1.37 4.62
N LEU A 41 -15.30 -0.72 3.47
CA LEU A 41 -16.61 -0.47 2.85
C LEU A 41 -17.33 -1.77 2.49
N LEU A 42 -16.62 -2.72 1.88
CA LEU A 42 -17.20 -4.02 1.54
C LEU A 42 -17.61 -4.81 2.80
N MET A 43 -16.80 -4.73 3.86
CA MET A 43 -17.10 -5.38 5.14
C MET A 43 -18.27 -4.74 5.89
N SER A 44 -18.62 -3.48 5.62
CA SER A 44 -19.75 -2.81 6.27
C SER A 44 -21.10 -3.24 5.74
N LEU A 45 -21.16 -4.00 4.64
CA LEU A 45 -22.42 -4.55 4.12
C LEU A 45 -22.99 -5.57 5.10
N GLU A 46 -24.28 -5.45 5.41
CA GLU A 46 -24.96 -6.30 6.39
C GLU A 46 -25.07 -7.76 5.92
N GLN A 47 -25.39 -7.96 4.65
CA GLN A 47 -25.51 -9.28 4.01
C GLN A 47 -24.65 -9.30 2.73
N PRO A 48 -23.32 -9.37 2.83
CA PRO A 48 -22.45 -9.35 1.66
C PRO A 48 -22.65 -10.63 0.84
N SER A 49 -22.69 -10.49 -0.48
CA SER A 49 -22.80 -11.63 -1.40
C SER A 49 -21.53 -12.51 -1.35
N PRO A 50 -21.57 -13.75 -1.89
CA PRO A 50 -20.37 -14.58 -2.00
C PRO A 50 -19.20 -13.89 -2.72
N GLU A 51 -19.48 -13.09 -3.75
CA GLU A 51 -18.46 -12.36 -4.51
C GLU A 51 -17.82 -11.26 -3.67
N VAL A 52 -18.61 -10.53 -2.88
CA VAL A 52 -18.08 -9.52 -1.94
C VAL A 52 -17.21 -10.18 -0.88
N LYS A 53 -17.65 -11.32 -0.32
CA LYS A 53 -16.84 -12.07 0.65
C LYS A 53 -15.51 -12.51 0.02
N ALA A 54 -15.53 -13.03 -1.20
CA ALA A 54 -14.33 -13.42 -1.93
C ALA A 54 -13.40 -12.24 -2.21
N ALA A 55 -13.94 -11.05 -2.52
CA ALA A 55 -13.14 -9.83 -2.69
C ALA A 55 -12.46 -9.39 -1.38
N VAL A 56 -13.18 -9.40 -0.25
CA VAL A 56 -12.61 -9.08 1.07
C VAL A 56 -11.51 -10.08 1.44
N GLU A 57 -11.78 -11.37 1.31
CA GLU A 57 -10.82 -12.43 1.67
C GLU A 57 -9.60 -12.42 0.75
N GLY A 58 -9.77 -12.15 -0.55
CA GLY A 58 -8.67 -11.99 -1.49
C GLY A 58 -7.78 -10.79 -1.18
N ALA A 59 -8.38 -9.65 -0.81
CA ALA A 59 -7.64 -8.46 -0.40
C ALA A 59 -6.86 -8.69 0.91
N VAL A 60 -7.46 -9.34 1.90
CA VAL A 60 -6.80 -9.71 3.17
C VAL A 60 -5.63 -10.65 2.92
N ALA A 61 -5.82 -11.70 2.11
CA ALA A 61 -4.75 -12.61 1.73
C ALA A 61 -3.61 -11.89 0.99
N TRP A 62 -3.95 -10.93 0.13
CA TRP A 62 -2.96 -10.10 -0.56
C TRP A 62 -2.16 -9.24 0.43
N PHE A 63 -2.82 -8.57 1.39
CA PHE A 63 -2.14 -7.77 2.41
C PHE A 63 -1.22 -8.61 3.30
N GLU A 64 -1.62 -9.82 3.67
CA GLU A 64 -0.78 -10.75 4.42
C GLU A 64 0.47 -11.17 3.63
N ALA A 65 0.31 -11.43 2.32
CA ALA A 65 1.41 -11.84 1.45
C ALA A 65 2.38 -10.69 1.10
N HIS A 66 1.92 -9.43 1.11
CA HIS A 66 2.67 -8.26 0.63
C HIS A 66 3.13 -7.32 1.76
N LYS A 67 3.03 -7.76 3.01
CA LYS A 67 3.56 -7.00 4.15
C LYS A 67 5.09 -6.99 4.15
N LEU A 68 5.65 -5.82 4.44
CA LEU A 68 7.08 -5.58 4.56
C LEU A 68 7.47 -5.74 6.02
N THR A 69 8.33 -6.71 6.30
CA THR A 69 8.82 -7.02 7.65
C THR A 69 10.32 -6.77 7.72
N GLY A 70 10.85 -6.64 8.95
CA GLY A 70 12.29 -6.45 9.14
C GLY A 70 12.79 -5.04 8.77
N ILE A 71 11.89 -4.08 8.57
CA ILE A 71 12.20 -2.70 8.25
C ILE A 71 11.34 -1.72 9.04
N ARG A 72 11.88 -0.53 9.29
CA ARG A 72 11.12 0.65 9.72
C ARG A 72 11.59 1.89 8.96
N VAL A 73 10.77 2.93 8.98
CA VAL A 73 11.12 4.24 8.42
C VAL A 73 11.42 5.19 9.57
N ASP A 74 12.63 5.76 9.53
CA ASP A 74 13.08 6.74 10.50
C ASP A 74 13.18 8.12 9.87
N THR A 75 12.90 9.14 10.69
CA THR A 75 13.34 10.49 10.42
C THR A 75 14.67 10.71 11.13
N VAL A 76 15.74 10.91 10.38
CA VAL A 76 17.08 11.19 10.91
C VAL A 76 17.46 12.64 10.67
N ASP A 77 18.33 13.19 11.52
CA ASP A 77 18.94 14.49 11.26
C ASP A 77 19.96 14.36 10.12
N ASP A 78 19.84 15.24 9.12
CA ASP A 78 20.77 15.37 8.01
C ASP A 78 21.01 16.87 7.75
N PRO A 79 22.10 17.45 8.29
CA PRO A 79 22.40 18.86 8.11
C PRO A 79 22.60 19.31 6.65
N LYS A 80 22.84 18.37 5.73
CA LYS A 80 22.96 18.66 4.29
C LYS A 80 21.62 18.65 3.57
N ALA A 81 20.59 18.08 4.19
CA ALA A 81 19.25 18.04 3.63
C ALA A 81 18.57 19.42 3.67
N PRO A 82 17.71 19.77 2.70
CA PRO A 82 17.02 21.06 2.65
C PRO A 82 16.27 21.49 3.91
N LYS A 83 15.78 20.54 4.74
CA LYS A 83 15.13 20.83 6.04
C LYS A 83 15.88 20.26 7.24
N GLY A 84 17.15 19.90 7.09
CA GLY A 84 17.96 19.35 8.17
C GLY A 84 17.57 17.93 8.62
N LYS A 85 16.63 17.28 7.91
CA LYS A 85 16.11 15.94 8.23
C LYS A 85 15.84 15.14 6.96
N ASP A 86 15.97 13.82 7.04
CA ASP A 86 15.64 12.89 5.95
C ASP A 86 14.91 11.65 6.45
N HIS A 87 14.12 11.04 5.56
CA HIS A 87 13.47 9.76 5.77
C HIS A 87 14.32 8.63 5.21
N VAL A 88 14.66 7.67 6.08
CA VAL A 88 15.48 6.52 5.72
C VAL A 88 14.78 5.22 6.09
N VAL A 89 14.92 4.21 5.23
CA VAL A 89 14.52 2.84 5.56
C VAL A 89 15.69 2.18 6.26
N VAL A 90 15.46 1.70 7.48
CA VAL A 90 16.46 0.98 8.27
C VAL A 90 16.02 -0.45 8.52
N LYS A 91 16.99 -1.37 8.61
CA LYS A 91 16.73 -2.77 8.98
C LYS A 91 16.40 -2.85 10.46
N ASP A 92 15.29 -3.49 10.77
CA ASP A 92 14.83 -3.74 12.14
C ASP A 92 13.98 -5.03 12.14
N PRO A 93 14.58 -6.18 12.48
CA PRO A 93 13.87 -7.46 12.51
C PRO A 93 12.64 -7.50 13.44
N GLY A 94 12.59 -6.63 14.46
CA GLY A 94 11.50 -6.56 15.42
C GLY A 94 10.43 -5.52 15.08
N ALA A 95 10.63 -4.73 14.01
CA ALA A 95 9.68 -3.70 13.63
C ALA A 95 8.33 -4.28 13.21
N PRO A 96 7.21 -3.62 13.59
CA PRO A 96 5.90 -3.97 13.08
C PRO A 96 5.85 -3.91 11.55
N ALA A 97 5.03 -4.76 10.94
CA ALA A 97 4.90 -4.80 9.49
C ALA A 97 4.42 -3.47 8.91
N LEU A 98 4.99 -3.11 7.76
CA LEU A 98 4.59 -1.97 6.95
C LEU A 98 4.03 -2.46 5.60
N TRP A 99 3.36 -1.57 4.89
CA TRP A 99 2.95 -1.78 3.51
C TRP A 99 3.42 -0.59 2.68
N ALA A 100 3.83 -0.85 1.45
CA ALA A 100 4.06 0.21 0.49
C ALA A 100 2.75 0.82 0.04
N ARG A 101 2.79 2.10 -0.34
CA ARG A 101 1.61 2.75 -0.90
C ARG A 101 1.30 2.22 -2.29
N PHE A 102 2.33 1.85 -3.04
CA PHE A 102 2.20 1.32 -4.39
C PHE A 102 3.05 0.07 -4.58
N TYR A 103 2.44 -0.93 -5.23
CA TYR A 103 3.11 -2.14 -5.67
C TYR A 103 2.88 -2.31 -7.17
N ASP A 104 3.91 -2.76 -7.88
CA ASP A 104 3.86 -2.95 -9.32
C ASP A 104 2.89 -4.06 -9.70
N LEU A 105 2.05 -3.83 -10.72
CA LEU A 105 0.99 -4.75 -11.12
C LEU A 105 1.50 -6.08 -11.68
N LYS A 106 2.74 -6.12 -12.18
CA LYS A 106 3.33 -7.31 -12.81
C LYS A 106 4.08 -8.15 -11.79
N THR A 107 4.87 -7.52 -10.94
CA THR A 107 5.81 -8.19 -10.03
C THR A 107 5.28 -8.30 -8.60
N GLY A 108 4.29 -7.49 -8.23
CA GLY A 108 3.81 -7.38 -6.85
C GLY A 108 4.84 -6.77 -5.90
N GLN A 109 5.93 -6.18 -6.40
CA GLN A 109 6.97 -5.58 -5.56
C GLN A 109 6.64 -4.11 -5.27
N PRO A 110 7.01 -3.60 -4.08
CA PRO A 110 6.99 -2.16 -3.80
C PRO A 110 7.77 -1.38 -4.84
N TYR A 111 7.29 -0.18 -5.17
CA TYR A 111 8.09 0.81 -5.87
C TYR A 111 7.85 2.21 -5.30
N PHE A 112 8.78 3.10 -5.61
CA PHE A 112 8.77 4.51 -5.24
C PHE A 112 8.85 5.34 -6.53
N CYS A 113 8.35 6.56 -6.54
CA CYS A 113 8.35 7.36 -7.76
C CYS A 113 8.56 8.84 -7.46
N ASP A 114 9.32 9.51 -8.31
CA ASP A 114 9.49 10.95 -8.25
C ASP A 114 8.65 11.65 -9.33
N ARG A 115 8.77 12.97 -9.41
CA ARG A 115 8.09 13.82 -10.38
C ARG A 115 8.44 13.49 -11.83
N ASP A 116 9.56 12.80 -12.06
CA ASP A 116 9.98 12.26 -13.36
C ASP A 116 9.08 11.10 -13.86
N GLY A 117 8.26 10.52 -12.99
CA GLY A 117 7.38 9.41 -13.33
C GLY A 117 8.09 8.08 -13.55
N VAL A 118 9.34 7.96 -13.12
CA VAL A 118 10.12 6.73 -13.27
C VAL A 118 10.08 5.94 -11.95
N PRO A 119 9.53 4.71 -11.95
CA PRO A 119 9.51 3.89 -10.75
C PRO A 119 10.95 3.50 -10.34
N LYS A 120 11.22 3.55 -9.04
CA LYS A 120 12.48 3.23 -8.40
C LYS A 120 12.28 2.13 -7.36
N PRO A 121 13.26 1.24 -7.16
CA PRO A 121 13.12 0.11 -6.25
C PRO A 121 13.25 0.49 -4.77
N ALA A 122 13.93 1.59 -4.42
CA ALA A 122 14.11 2.00 -3.03
C ALA A 122 13.68 3.46 -2.77
N LEU A 123 13.26 3.73 -1.52
CA LEU A 123 12.90 5.07 -1.06
C LEU A 123 14.10 6.04 -1.13
N ALA A 124 15.31 5.53 -0.99
CA ALA A 124 16.55 6.30 -1.11
C ALA A 124 16.86 6.75 -2.55
N ASP A 125 16.21 6.15 -3.56
CA ASP A 125 16.46 6.43 -4.98
C ASP A 125 15.60 7.58 -5.53
N ILE A 126 14.63 8.08 -4.75
CA ILE A 126 13.81 9.24 -5.12
C ILE A 126 14.34 10.51 -4.46
N GLY A 127 14.08 11.65 -5.09
CA GLY A 127 14.52 12.95 -4.63
C GLY A 127 13.94 13.35 -3.27
N TYR A 128 14.68 14.20 -2.57
CA TYR A 128 14.41 14.64 -1.20
C TYR A 128 12.94 15.06 -0.98
N GLU A 129 12.40 15.86 -1.91
CA GLU A 129 11.07 16.46 -1.74
C GLU A 129 9.95 15.42 -1.76
N ARG A 130 10.01 14.42 -2.64
CA ARG A 130 9.02 13.33 -2.68
C ARG A 130 9.24 12.28 -1.60
N ARG A 131 10.50 12.01 -1.25
CA ARG A 131 10.86 11.08 -0.16
C ARG A 131 10.26 11.51 1.18
N ASN A 132 10.35 12.80 1.47
CA ASN A 132 9.99 13.36 2.77
C ASN A 132 8.57 13.96 2.79
N GLY A 133 8.05 14.38 1.63
CA GLY A 133 6.76 15.07 1.51
C GLY A 133 5.56 14.17 1.24
N TYR A 134 5.74 12.85 1.15
CA TYR A 134 4.68 11.91 0.79
C TYR A 134 4.82 10.59 1.56
N SER A 135 3.68 10.00 1.95
CA SER A 135 3.67 8.71 2.65
C SER A 135 3.81 7.58 1.63
N TRP A 136 4.98 6.93 1.63
CA TRP A 136 5.30 5.81 0.74
C TRP A 136 5.21 4.45 1.42
N LEU A 137 5.51 4.38 2.72
CA LEU A 137 5.43 3.19 3.54
C LEU A 137 4.63 3.53 4.79
N GLY A 138 3.74 2.64 5.22
CA GLY A 138 2.94 2.85 6.41
C GLY A 138 2.28 1.59 6.93
N ALA A 139 1.79 1.65 8.16
CA ALA A 139 1.07 0.54 8.80
C ALA A 139 -0.39 0.41 8.30
N TYR A 140 -0.63 0.65 7.00
CA TYR A 140 -1.97 0.89 6.44
C TYR A 140 -2.96 -0.24 6.76
N ALA A 141 -2.56 -1.50 6.55
CA ALA A 141 -3.43 -2.66 6.73
C ALA A 141 -3.32 -3.30 8.13
N ARG A 142 -2.52 -2.74 9.05
CA ARG A 142 -2.27 -3.35 10.37
C ARG A 142 -3.58 -3.61 11.12
N ASP A 143 -4.41 -2.58 11.28
CA ASP A 143 -5.63 -2.68 12.07
C ASP A 143 -6.72 -3.44 11.31
N LEU A 144 -6.70 -3.38 9.97
CA LEU A 144 -7.56 -4.21 9.13
C LEU A 144 -7.32 -5.71 9.40
N LEU A 145 -6.06 -6.13 9.41
CA LEU A 145 -5.69 -7.53 9.63
C LEU A 145 -5.84 -7.96 11.10
N ALA A 146 -5.39 -7.12 12.03
CA ALA A 146 -5.34 -7.49 13.45
C ALA A 146 -6.71 -7.43 14.15
N LYS A 147 -7.63 -6.60 13.65
CA LYS A 147 -8.91 -6.33 14.34
C LYS A 147 -10.11 -6.40 13.41
N ASP A 148 -10.15 -5.57 12.37
CA ASP A 148 -11.39 -5.37 11.61
C ASP A 148 -11.85 -6.68 10.92
N TYR A 149 -10.93 -7.39 10.27
CA TYR A 149 -11.22 -8.65 9.57
C TYR A 149 -11.61 -9.79 10.52
N PRO A 150 -10.86 -10.08 11.60
CA PRO A 150 -11.28 -11.04 12.61
C PRO A 150 -12.67 -10.74 13.19
N ASP A 151 -12.97 -9.47 13.48
CA ASP A 151 -14.27 -9.06 14.01
C ASP A 151 -15.39 -9.31 13.00
N TRP A 152 -15.15 -9.01 11.72
CA TRP A 152 -16.10 -9.26 10.64
C TRP A 152 -16.37 -10.76 10.45
N LYS A 153 -15.33 -11.60 10.50
CA LYS A 153 -15.51 -13.07 10.39
C LYS A 153 -16.34 -13.65 11.53
N ARG A 154 -16.28 -13.09 12.75
CA ARG A 154 -17.10 -13.56 13.90
C ARG A 154 -18.58 -13.22 13.80
N ARG A 155 -18.97 -12.27 12.95
CA ARG A 155 -20.36 -11.82 12.76
C ARG A 155 -21.05 -12.50 11.57
N ARG A 156 -20.45 -13.53 11.00
CA ARG A 156 -20.81 -14.13 9.71
C ARG A 156 -20.77 -15.65 9.77
#